data_AF-A0A8T1FYM7-F1
#
_entry.id   AF-A0A8T1FYM7-F1
#
_cell.length_a   1.000
_cell.length_b   1.000
_cell.length_c   1.000
_cell.angle_alpha   90.00
_cell.angle_beta   90.00
_cell.angle_gamma   90.00
#
_symmetry.space_group_name_H-M   'P 1'
#
loop_
_entity.id
_entity.type
_entity.pdbx_description
1 polymer ?
#
loop_
_entity_poly.entity_id
_entity_poly.type
_entity_poly.pdbx_seq_one_letter_code
_entity_poly.pdbx_strand_id
1 'polypeptide(L)' 'MTINKAQGQTVQNLGLYLSTPCFSHGQLYVALSRVTSRSKFKALIEYPQLEEEDRVYTDNIVYRQIYE' A
#
# COMPACT_ATOMS: atom_id res chain seq x y z
N MET A 1 4.13 -11.18 4.14
CA MET A 1 5.36 -10.43 3.81
C MET A 1 5.07 -8.95 3.98
N THR A 2 5.98 -8.18 4.59
CA THR A 2 5.81 -6.72 4.68
C THR A 2 6.26 -6.03 3.40
N ILE A 3 5.73 -4.84 3.14
CA ILE A 3 6.04 -4.03 1.94
C ILE A 3 7.55 -3.86 1.75
N ASN A 4 8.26 -3.45 2.82
CA ASN A 4 9.70 -3.21 2.75
C ASN A 4 10.50 -4.48 2.43
N LYS A 5 10.02 -5.66 2.86
CA LYS A 5 10.67 -6.95 2.56
C LYS A 5 10.39 -7.42 1.13
N ALA A 6 9.30 -6.97 0.51
CA ALA A 6 8.98 -7.28 -0.88
C ALA A 6 9.84 -6.47 -1.88
N GLN A 7 10.62 -5.48 -1.42
CA GLN A 7 11.47 -4.67 -2.28
C GLN A 7 12.45 -5.55 -3.08
N GLY A 8 12.49 -5.33 -4.40
CA GLY A 8 13.32 -6.11 -5.32
C GLY A 8 12.75 -7.47 -5.76
N GLN A 9 11.56 -7.86 -5.28
CA GLN A 9 10.92 -9.13 -5.66
C GLN A 9 9.72 -8.92 -6.57
N THR A 10 9.54 -9.77 -7.59
CA THR A 10 8.32 -9.79 -8.39
C THR A 10 7.30 -10.73 -7.76
N VAL A 11 6.07 -10.26 -7.57
CA VAL A 11 4.97 -11.02 -6.96
C VAL A 11 3.89 -11.28 -8.00
N GLN A 12 3.53 -12.56 -8.19
CA GLN A 12 2.55 -12.94 -9.20
C GLN A 12 1.11 -12.52 -8.83
N ASN A 13 0.71 -12.72 -7.57
CA ASN A 13 -0.60 -12.31 -7.04
C ASN A 13 -0.39 -11.57 -5.73
N LEU A 14 -0.89 -10.35 -5.62
CA LEU A 14 -0.65 -9.48 -4.47
C LEU A 14 -1.97 -9.12 -3.78
N GLY A 15 -2.08 -9.50 -2.51
CA GLY A 15 -3.06 -8.94 -1.58
C GLY A 15 -2.38 -7.91 -0.69
N LEU A 16 -2.77 -6.65 -0.78
CA LEU A 16 -2.31 -5.58 0.09
C LEU A 16 -3.30 -5.40 1.24
N TYR A 17 -2.84 -5.57 2.46
CA TYR A 17 -3.62 -5.31 3.67
C TYR A 17 -3.07 -4.10 4.39
N LEU A 18 -3.91 -3.07 4.56
CA LEU A 18 -3.57 -1.84 5.27
C LEU A 18 -4.43 -1.74 6.54
N SER A 19 -3.85 -2.18 7.66
CA SER A 19 -4.43 -1.97 9.01
C SER A 19 -4.22 -0.54 9.51
N THR A 20 -3.26 0.19 8.94
CA THR A 20 -3.00 1.60 9.20
C THR A 20 -2.70 2.33 7.89
N PRO A 21 -2.90 3.65 7.83
CA PRO A 21 -2.42 4.49 6.73
C PRO A 21 -0.93 4.25 6.44
N CYS A 22 -0.50 4.49 5.21
CA CYS A 22 0.90 4.30 4.80
C CYS A 22 1.40 5.45 3.92
N PHE A 23 2.72 5.56 3.77
CA PHE A 23 3.31 6.58 2.92
C PHE A 23 3.19 6.18 1.45
N SER A 24 2.51 7.00 0.65
CA SER A 24 2.15 6.66 -0.74
C SER A 24 3.37 6.48 -1.66
N HIS A 25 4.31 7.43 -1.66
CA HIS A 25 5.44 7.40 -2.61
C HIS A 25 6.49 6.32 -2.26
N GLY A 26 6.58 5.94 -0.99
CA GLY A 26 7.50 4.90 -0.54
C GLY A 26 6.83 3.55 -0.50
N GLN A 27 6.04 3.32 0.55
CA GLN A 27 5.50 2.00 0.87
C GLN A 27 4.48 1.54 -0.16
N LEU A 28 3.45 2.36 -0.42
CA LEU A 28 2.40 1.96 -1.35
C LEU A 28 2.95 1.76 -2.78
N TYR A 29 3.83 2.66 -3.23
CA TYR A 29 4.51 2.53 -4.51
C TYR A 29 5.35 1.24 -4.61
N VAL A 30 6.12 0.91 -3.56
CA VAL A 30 6.90 -0.33 -3.53
C VAL A 30 5.97 -1.54 -3.66
N ALA A 31 4.87 -1.59 -2.88
CA ALA A 31 3.92 -2.69 -2.96
C ALA A 31 3.32 -2.85 -4.36
N LEU A 32 2.79 -1.77 -4.94
CA LEU A 32 2.13 -1.78 -6.25
C LEU A 32 3.10 -2.09 -7.40
N SER A 33 4.36 -1.67 -7.29
CA SER A 33 5.37 -1.96 -8.31
C SER A 33 5.84 -3.42 -8.32
N ARG A 34 5.43 -4.26 -7.35
CA ARG A 34 5.79 -5.69 -7.33
C ARG A 34 4.89 -6.58 -8.17
N VAL A 35 3.67 -6.14 -8.48
CA VAL A 35 2.70 -6.92 -9.26
C VAL A 35 2.76 -6.54 -10.73
N THR A 36 2.62 -7.54 -11.61
CA THR A 36 2.77 -7.34 -13.06
C THR A 36 1.47 -6.95 -13.77
N SER A 37 0.31 -7.07 -13.11
CA SER A 37 -0.98 -6.73 -13.70
C SER A 37 -1.99 -6.34 -12.62
N ARG A 38 -2.86 -5.38 -12.93
CA ARG A 38 -3.93 -4.89 -12.04
C ARG A 38 -4.92 -5.99 -11.66
N SER A 39 -5.20 -6.95 -12.54
CA SER A 39 -6.14 -8.04 -12.24
C SER A 39 -5.64 -9.00 -11.16
N LYS A 40 -4.34 -9.01 -10.89
CA LYS A 40 -3.68 -9.85 -9.87
C LYS A 40 -3.45 -9.10 -8.56
N PHE A 41 -3.99 -7.89 -8.44
CA PHE A 41 -3.90 -7.05 -7.26
C PHE A 41 -5.25 -6.93 -6.57
N LYS A 42 -5.27 -7.12 -5.26
CA LYS A 42 -6.40 -6.79 -4.39
C LYS A 42 -5.90 -6.02 -3.19
N ALA A 43 -6.69 -5.07 -2.70
CA ALA A 43 -6.40 -4.33 -1.49
C ALA A 43 -7.56 -4.45 -0.49
N LEU A 44 -7.22 -4.50 0.79
CA LEU A 44 -8.13 -4.37 1.91
C LEU A 44 -7.60 -3.26 2.82
N ILE A 45 -8.42 -2.24 3.07
CA ILE A 45 -8.15 -1.16 4.00
C ILE A 45 -9.06 -1.39 5.19
N GLU A 46 -8.49 -1.64 6.38
CA GLU A 46 -9.27 -2.06 7.55
C GLU A 46 -10.07 -0.90 8.16
N TYR A 47 -9.48 0.30 8.17
CA TYR A 47 -10.07 1.51 8.74
C TYR A 47 -9.95 2.65 7.73
N PRO A 48 -10.81 2.68 6.69
CA PRO A 48 -10.76 3.73 5.69
C PRO A 48 -11.29 5.05 6.22
N GLN A 49 -10.71 6.13 5.71
CA GLN A 49 -11.08 7.51 6.04
C GLN A 49 -12.40 7.90 5.36
N LEU A 50 -12.63 7.36 4.17
CA LEU A 50 -13.82 7.59 3.38
C LEU A 50 -14.10 6.36 2.51
N GLU A 51 -15.37 6.00 2.43
CA GLU A 51 -15.89 5.03 1.48
C GLU A 51 -16.98 5.72 0.64
N GLU A 52 -16.82 5.72 -0.68
CA GLU A 52 -17.79 6.25 -1.64
C GLU A 52 -18.06 5.13 -2.65
N GLU A 53 -19.29 4.61 -2.76
CA GLU A 53 -19.71 3.53 -3.68
C GLU A 53 -18.61 2.49 -4.02
N ASP A 54 -17.76 2.76 -5.03
CA ASP A 54 -16.69 1.89 -5.53
C ASP A 54 -15.26 2.32 -5.16
N ARG A 55 -15.08 3.24 -4.20
CA ARG A 55 -13.80 3.84 -3.83
C ARG A 55 -13.61 3.84 -2.32
N VAL A 56 -12.39 3.48 -1.93
CA VAL A 56 -11.95 3.46 -0.53
C VAL A 56 -10.71 4.33 -0.43
N TYR A 57 -10.70 5.26 0.51
CA TYR A 57 -9.62 6.23 0.67
C TYR A 57 -8.90 5.98 1.99
N THR A 58 -7.57 6.16 1.97
CA THR A 58 -6.71 6.16 3.15
C THR A 58 -5.88 7.44 3.21
N ASP A 59 -5.56 7.90 4.42
CA ASP A 59 -4.62 9.01 4.57
C ASP A 59 -3.24 8.65 4.02
N ASN A 60 -2.58 9.64 3.43
CA ASN A 60 -1.15 9.56 3.12
C ASN A 60 -0.35 10.10 4.30
N ILE A 61 0.35 9.22 5.00
CA ILE A 61 1.16 9.62 6.16
C ILE A 61 2.60 9.91 5.73
N VAL A 62 3.10 11.08 6.10
CA VAL A 62 4.51 11.47 5.92
C VAL A 62 5.10 11.72 7.30
N TYR A 63 6.05 10.87 7.70
CA TYR A 63 6.78 11.09 8.94
C TYR A 63 7.77 12.23 8.75
N ARG A 64 7.74 13.22 9.63
CA ARG A 64 8.76 14.26 9.68
C ARG A 64 10.08 13.58 10.06
N GLN A 65 11.08 13.66 9.18
CA GLN A 65 12.42 13.16 9.49
C GLN A 65 12.93 13.88 10.74
N ILE A 66 13.18 13.12 11.79
CA ILE A 66 13.98 13.59 12.93
C ILE A 66 15.42 13.38 12.50
N TYR A 67 16.03 14.43 11.96
CA TYR A 67 17.48 14.49 11.84
C TYR A 67 18.03 14.85 13.23
N GLU A 68 18.80 13.95 13.84
CA GLU A 68 19.77 14.31 14.88
C GLU A 68 21.07 14.81 14.23
#